data_AF-A0AAV5DLA6-F1
#
_entry.id   AF-A0AAV5DLA6-F1
#
_cell.length_a   1.000
_cell.length_b   1.000
_cell.length_c   1.000
_cell.angle_alpha   90.00
_cell.angle_beta   90.00
_cell.angle_gamma   90.00
#
_symmetry.space_group_name_H-M   'P 1'
#
loop_
_entity.id
_entity.type
_entity.pdbx_description
1 polymer ?
#
loop_
_entity_poly.entity_id
_entity_poly.type
_entity_poly.pdbx_seq_one_letter_code
_entity_poly.pdbx_strand_id
1 'polypeptide(L)'
;MEREVAVAEEEEEEVACECCGFTEECTAPYIAGVRARFGGRWICGLCGDAVGEELGRASPPISPAEALDRHACVCRGVSAPPSPAGSADDLIEALRMLLRRRLGSPPPPPRKVRSTPSSPRRDNAASAGPVAGGAAGSSLGRTESCFAALVDVE
;
A
#
# COMPACT_ATOMS: atom_id res chain seq x y z
N MET A 1 -13.66 28.64 38.80
CA MET A 1 -14.44 27.90 37.78
C MET A 1 -13.51 26.83 37.25
N GLU A 2 -13.47 25.71 37.98
CA GLU A 2 -12.67 24.55 37.62
C GLU A 2 -13.40 23.88 36.45
N ARG A 3 -12.75 23.84 35.28
CA ARG A 3 -13.24 23.10 34.13
C ARG A 3 -12.88 21.65 34.38
N GLU A 4 -13.84 20.89 34.91
CA GLU A 4 -13.82 19.43 34.85
C GLU A 4 -13.73 19.03 33.37
N VAL A 5 -12.55 18.57 32.97
CA VAL A 5 -12.37 17.90 31.69
C VAL A 5 -13.00 16.53 31.87
N ALA A 6 -14.24 16.38 31.41
CA ALA A 6 -14.85 15.07 31.24
C ALA A 6 -13.94 14.30 30.27
N VAL A 7 -13.12 13.42 30.83
CA VAL A 7 -12.41 12.40 30.07
C VAL A 7 -13.50 11.51 29.52
N ALA A 8 -13.90 11.77 28.28
CA ALA A 8 -14.60 10.77 27.50
C ALA A 8 -13.58 9.64 27.35
N GLU A 9 -13.71 8.62 28.20
CA GLU A 9 -13.07 7.34 27.95
C GLU A 9 -13.52 6.93 26.54
N GLU A 10 -12.59 7.01 25.59
CA GLU A 10 -12.83 6.53 24.24
C GLU A 10 -12.93 5.01 24.38
N GLU A 11 -14.16 4.50 24.35
CA GLU A 11 -14.43 3.07 24.48
C GLU A 11 -13.82 2.36 23.26
N GLU A 12 -12.65 1.76 23.49
CA GLU A 12 -11.90 0.96 22.52
C GLU A 12 -12.45 -0.47 22.54
N GLU A 13 -12.82 -0.98 21.37
CA GLU A 13 -13.32 -2.33 21.16
C GLU A 13 -12.30 -3.14 20.35
N GLU A 14 -12.02 -4.37 20.79
CA GLU A 14 -11.29 -5.33 19.98
C GLU A 14 -12.20 -5.95 18.92
N VAL A 15 -11.86 -5.79 17.64
CA VAL A 15 -12.66 -6.28 16.53
C VAL A 15 -11.82 -7.00 15.48
N ALA A 16 -12.26 -8.20 15.08
CA ALA A 16 -11.58 -9.04 14.09
C ALA A 16 -11.99 -8.69 12.66
N CYS A 17 -11.01 -8.45 11.79
CA CYS A 17 -11.21 -8.22 10.36
C CYS A 17 -11.87 -9.42 9.66
N GLU A 18 -12.98 -9.19 8.97
CA GLU A 18 -13.73 -10.24 8.26
C GLU A 18 -13.01 -10.81 7.02
N CYS A 19 -11.97 -10.12 6.55
CA CYS A 19 -11.13 -10.60 5.44
C CYS A 19 -10.01 -11.53 5.91
N CYS A 20 -9.25 -11.12 6.93
CA CYS A 20 -7.95 -11.73 7.25
C CYS A 20 -7.81 -12.22 8.70
N GLY A 21 -8.85 -12.03 9.52
CA GLY A 21 -8.91 -12.46 10.92
C GLY A 21 -8.03 -11.67 11.88
N PHE A 22 -7.31 -10.65 11.41
CA PHE A 22 -6.49 -9.81 12.28
C PHE A 22 -7.38 -8.95 13.18
N THR A 23 -7.13 -8.99 14.48
CA THR A 23 -7.82 -8.17 15.50
C THR A 23 -7.12 -6.83 15.68
N GLU A 24 -7.92 -5.77 15.75
CA GLU A 24 -7.46 -4.41 16.03
C GLU A 24 -8.30 -3.81 17.16
N GLU A 25 -7.67 -3.01 18.01
CA GLU A 25 -8.33 -2.16 19.00
C GLU A 25 -8.75 -0.88 18.29
N CYS A 26 -10.05 -0.60 18.28
CA CYS A 26 -10.61 0.52 17.52
C CYS A 26 -11.76 1.18 18.29
N THR A 27 -11.93 2.48 18.10
CA THR A 27 -13.03 3.20 18.72
C THR A 27 -14.35 2.86 18.03
N ALA A 28 -15.43 2.73 18.79
CA ALA A 28 -16.78 2.49 18.27
C ALA A 28 -17.17 3.38 17.06
N PRO A 29 -16.92 4.71 17.05
CA PRO A 29 -17.24 5.54 15.89
C PRO A 29 -16.43 5.18 14.63
N TYR A 30 -15.15 4.79 14.79
CA TYR A 30 -14.34 4.36 13.66
C TYR A 30 -14.87 3.04 13.07
N ILE A 31 -15.22 2.07 13.93
CA ILE A 31 -15.83 0.80 13.54
C ILE A 31 -17.11 1.02 12.74
N ALA A 32 -17.99 1.88 13.23
CA ALA A 32 -19.23 2.24 12.55
C ALA A 32 -18.99 2.85 11.16
N GLY A 33 -18.01 3.74 11.04
CA GLY A 33 -17.65 4.37 9.76
C GLY A 33 -17.14 3.37 8.72
N VAL A 34 -16.28 2.44 9.11
CA VAL A 34 -15.79 1.37 8.23
C VAL A 34 -16.93 0.45 7.80
N ARG A 35 -17.77 0.00 8.73
CA ARG A 35 -18.93 -0.83 8.41
C ARG A 35 -19.88 -0.14 7.43
N ALA A 36 -20.16 1.15 7.61
CA ALA A 36 -21.00 1.91 6.69
C ALA A 36 -20.43 1.94 5.27
N ARG A 37 -19.10 2.04 5.11
CA ARG A 37 -18.43 2.06 3.81
C ARG A 37 -18.43 0.71 3.10
N PHE A 38 -18.37 -0.39 3.85
CA PHE A 38 -18.11 -1.73 3.32
C PHE A 38 -19.28 -2.72 3.48
N GLY A 39 -20.51 -2.21 3.46
CA GLY A 39 -21.72 -3.03 3.44
C GLY A 39 -21.98 -3.76 4.77
N GLY A 40 -21.70 -3.09 5.88
CA GLY A 40 -21.83 -3.62 7.24
C GLY A 40 -20.60 -4.37 7.75
N ARG A 41 -19.59 -4.57 6.91
CA ARG A 41 -18.42 -5.39 7.23
C ARG A 41 -17.29 -4.57 7.85
N TRP A 42 -16.69 -5.10 8.90
CA TRP A 42 -15.46 -4.56 9.47
C TRP A 42 -14.23 -5.17 8.79
N ILE A 43 -13.31 -4.30 8.37
CA ILE A 43 -12.01 -4.68 7.81
C ILE A 43 -10.91 -3.87 8.48
N CYS A 44 -9.75 -4.49 8.70
CA CYS A 44 -8.59 -3.80 9.25
C CYS A 44 -8.03 -2.76 8.28
N GLY A 45 -7.23 -1.82 8.79
CA GLY A 45 -6.66 -0.73 7.99
C GLY A 45 -5.95 -1.21 6.72
N LEU A 46 -5.17 -2.30 6.83
CA LEU A 46 -4.42 -2.88 5.69
C LEU A 46 -5.34 -3.49 4.62
N CYS A 47 -6.42 -4.13 5.02
CA CYS A 47 -7.44 -4.62 4.08
C CYS A 47 -8.20 -3.44 3.46
N GLY A 48 -8.45 -2.37 4.22
CA GLY A 48 -9.04 -1.13 3.74
C GLY A 48 -8.23 -0.47 2.62
N ASP A 49 -6.91 -0.36 2.82
CA ASP A 49 -5.99 0.18 1.81
C ASP A 49 -5.97 -0.67 0.54
N ALA A 50 -5.88 -2.00 0.69
CA ALA A 50 -5.90 -2.92 -0.43
C ALA A 50 -7.21 -2.84 -1.24
N VAL A 51 -8.36 -2.76 -0.56
CA VAL A 51 -9.67 -2.57 -1.22
C VAL A 51 -9.74 -1.20 -1.90
N GLY A 52 -9.17 -0.16 -1.30
CA GLY A 52 -9.05 1.16 -1.90
C GLY A 52 -8.24 1.16 -3.20
N GLU A 53 -7.13 0.43 -3.25
CA GLU A 53 -6.32 0.24 -4.45
C GLU A 53 -7.11 -0.49 -5.56
N GLU A 54 -7.82 -1.56 -5.21
CA GLU A 54 -8.66 -2.30 -6.16
C GLU A 54 -9.75 -1.41 -6.78
N LEU A 55 -10.38 -0.54 -5.98
CA LEU A 55 -11.35 0.45 -6.45
C LEU A 55 -10.73 1.47 -7.40
N GLY A 56 -9.54 1.98 -7.08
CA GLY A 56 -8.85 2.96 -7.92
C GLY A 56 -8.34 2.38 -9.25
N ARG A 57 -8.02 1.08 -9.27
CA ARG A 57 -7.47 0.39 -10.45
C ARG A 57 -8.53 -0.22 -11.37
N ALA A 58 -9.74 -0.47 -10.87
CA ALA A 58 -10.78 -1.18 -11.60
C ALA A 58 -11.23 -0.43 -12.86
N SER A 59 -11.21 -1.13 -14.00
CA SER A 59 -11.80 -0.69 -15.25
C SER A 59 -12.53 -1.88 -15.91
N PRO A 60 -13.87 -1.86 -15.98
CA PRO A 60 -14.78 -0.79 -15.54
C PRO A 60 -14.78 -0.58 -14.01
N PRO A 61 -15.28 0.57 -13.51
CA PRO A 61 -15.42 0.82 -12.07
C PRO A 61 -16.28 -0.26 -11.40
N ILE A 62 -15.89 -0.68 -10.19
CA ILE A 62 -16.59 -1.68 -9.38
C ILE A 62 -17.10 -1.07 -8.08
N SER A 63 -18.06 -1.74 -7.44
CA SER A 63 -18.57 -1.29 -6.14
C SER A 63 -17.59 -1.60 -4.99
N PRO A 64 -17.62 -0.86 -3.87
CA PRO A 64 -16.84 -1.19 -2.67
C PRO A 64 -17.07 -2.60 -2.15
N ALA A 65 -18.32 -3.10 -2.25
CA ALA A 65 -18.64 -4.46 -1.85
C ALA A 65 -17.97 -5.50 -2.76
N GLU A 66 -17.98 -5.29 -4.07
CA GLU A 66 -17.34 -6.16 -5.06
C GLU A 66 -15.81 -6.15 -4.94
N ALA A 67 -15.21 -4.97 -4.72
CA ALA A 67 -13.78 -4.85 -4.45
C ALA A 67 -13.37 -5.62 -3.18
N LEU A 68 -14.19 -5.52 -2.12
CA LEU A 68 -13.98 -6.27 -0.90
C LEU A 68 -14.15 -7.77 -1.10
N ASP A 69 -15.13 -8.23 -1.88
CA ASP A 69 -15.32 -9.65 -2.16
C ASP A 69 -14.14 -10.26 -2.93
N ARG A 70 -13.61 -9.51 -3.93
CA ARG A 70 -12.38 -9.87 -4.64
C ARG A 70 -11.19 -9.98 -3.69
N HIS A 71 -11.01 -9.01 -2.80
CA HIS A 71 -9.92 -9.01 -1.82
C HIS A 71 -10.06 -10.15 -0.78
N ALA A 72 -11.26 -10.36 -0.25
CA ALA A 72 -11.52 -11.35 0.80
C ALA A 72 -11.28 -12.79 0.32
N CYS A 73 -11.47 -13.07 -0.97
CA CYS A 73 -11.07 -14.34 -1.59
C CYS A 73 -9.57 -14.61 -1.42
N VAL A 74 -8.74 -13.58 -1.62
CA VAL A 74 -7.27 -13.67 -1.47
C VAL A 74 -6.88 -13.80 0.01
N CYS A 75 -7.53 -13.07 0.91
CA CYS A 75 -7.19 -13.11 2.33
C CYS A 75 -7.62 -14.39 3.06
N ARG A 76 -8.78 -14.96 2.69
CA ARG A 76 -9.31 -16.18 3.34
C ARG A 76 -8.49 -17.44 3.03
N GLY A 77 -7.79 -17.48 1.89
CA GLY A 77 -6.85 -18.56 1.59
C GLY A 77 -5.65 -18.64 2.55
N VAL A 78 -5.50 -17.67 3.47
CA VAL A 78 -4.27 -17.47 4.25
C VAL A 78 -4.52 -17.14 5.73
N SER A 79 -5.64 -17.62 6.28
CA SER A 79 -6.05 -17.27 7.65
C SER A 79 -5.45 -18.19 8.73
N ALA A 80 -4.79 -19.29 8.36
CA ALA A 80 -4.09 -20.12 9.33
C ALA A 80 -2.61 -19.70 9.40
N PRO A 81 -2.09 -19.24 10.57
CA PRO A 81 -0.65 -19.25 10.76
C PRO A 81 -0.18 -20.71 10.59
N PRO A 82 0.91 -20.96 9.85
CA PRO A 82 1.47 -22.30 9.81
C PRO A 82 1.79 -22.72 11.24
N SER A 83 1.40 -23.94 11.61
CA SER A 83 1.77 -24.51 12.88
C SER A 83 3.28 -24.35 13.09
N PRO A 84 3.77 -24.01 14.29
CA PRO A 84 5.21 -23.98 14.57
C PRO A 84 5.89 -25.35 14.41
N ALA A 85 5.11 -26.42 14.17
CA ALA A 85 5.59 -27.73 13.73
C ALA A 85 5.86 -27.83 12.21
N GLY A 86 5.73 -26.72 11.46
CA GLY A 86 5.93 -26.65 10.02
C GLY A 86 7.40 -26.70 9.60
N SER A 87 7.61 -27.08 8.35
CA SER A 87 8.89 -27.02 7.65
C SER A 87 9.40 -25.57 7.51
N ALA A 88 10.68 -25.40 7.15
CA ALA A 88 11.24 -24.08 6.85
C ALA A 88 10.43 -23.33 5.78
N ASP A 89 9.85 -24.06 4.81
CA ASP A 89 8.99 -23.50 3.77
C ASP A 89 7.69 -22.91 4.34
N ASP A 90 7.09 -23.58 5.34
CA ASP A 90 5.90 -23.09 6.01
C ASP A 90 6.18 -21.76 6.74
N LEU A 91 7.33 -21.68 7.43
CA LEU A 91 7.75 -20.44 8.10
C LEU A 91 8.01 -19.31 7.09
N ILE A 92 8.70 -19.61 5.98
CA ILE A 92 8.98 -18.61 4.95
C ILE A 92 7.67 -18.09 4.34
N GLU A 93 6.69 -18.97 4.09
CA GLU A 93 5.39 -18.54 3.59
C GLU A 93 4.62 -17.71 4.62
N ALA A 94 4.69 -18.05 5.91
CA ALA A 94 4.16 -17.23 7.00
C ALA A 94 4.74 -15.81 6.99
N LEU A 95 6.06 -15.71 6.87
CA LEU A 95 6.79 -14.44 6.86
C LEU A 95 6.46 -13.63 5.62
N ARG A 96 6.44 -14.26 4.43
CA ARG A 96 5.99 -13.61 3.19
C ARG A 96 4.57 -13.07 3.36
N MET A 97 3.70 -13.79 4.05
CA MET A 97 2.32 -13.38 4.28
C MET A 97 2.21 -12.22 5.24
N LEU A 98 2.95 -12.24 6.35
CA LEU A 98 3.04 -11.11 7.27
C LEU A 98 3.57 -9.86 6.56
N LEU A 99 4.62 -10.02 5.75
CA LEU A 99 5.21 -8.94 4.97
C LEU A 99 4.26 -8.41 3.89
N ARG A 100 3.54 -9.27 3.16
CA ARG A 100 2.52 -8.83 2.18
C ARG A 100 1.37 -8.07 2.85
N ARG A 101 0.94 -8.51 4.04
CA ARG A 101 -0.07 -7.80 4.84
C ARG A 101 0.45 -6.43 5.27
N ARG A 102 1.68 -6.34 5.77
CA ARG A 102 2.27 -5.10 6.31
C ARG A 102 2.74 -4.10 5.25
N LEU A 103 3.20 -4.58 4.09
CA LEU A 103 3.82 -3.73 3.07
C LEU A 103 2.85 -3.35 1.94
N GLY A 104 1.70 -4.01 1.83
CA GLY A 104 0.75 -3.80 0.73
C GLY A 104 1.27 -4.35 -0.61
N SER A 105 0.46 -5.22 -1.23
CA SER A 105 0.59 -5.76 -2.60
C SER A 105 1.57 -6.95 -2.81
N PRO A 106 1.11 -8.12 -3.31
CA PRO A 106 1.95 -9.08 -4.04
C PRO A 106 2.13 -8.64 -5.52
N PRO A 107 3.25 -8.99 -6.18
CA PRO A 107 3.48 -8.59 -7.56
C PRO A 107 2.40 -9.16 -8.50
N PRO A 108 1.94 -8.40 -9.51
CA PRO A 108 1.11 -8.95 -10.57
C PRO A 108 1.86 -10.10 -11.28
N PRO A 109 1.15 -11.06 -11.92
CA PRO A 109 1.80 -12.12 -12.69
C PRO A 109 2.75 -11.50 -13.72
N PRO A 110 3.84 -12.20 -14.11
CA PRO A 110 4.84 -11.65 -15.03
C PRO A 110 4.19 -11.37 -16.39
N ARG A 111 3.66 -10.15 -16.56
CA ARG A 111 3.41 -9.60 -17.88
C ARG A 111 4.79 -9.45 -18.50
N LYS A 112 4.99 -9.97 -19.71
CA LYS A 112 6.17 -9.64 -20.51
C LYS A 112 6.16 -8.12 -20.72
N VAL A 113 6.82 -7.40 -19.83
CA VAL A 113 7.11 -5.98 -20.01
C VAL A 113 8.16 -5.96 -21.12
N ARG A 114 7.71 -5.70 -22.35
CA ARG A 114 8.61 -5.17 -23.36
C ARG A 114 9.02 -3.81 -22.83
N SER A 115 10.27 -3.66 -22.40
CA SER A 115 10.83 -2.37 -22.01
C SER A 115 10.54 -1.37 -23.12
N THR A 116 9.59 -0.47 -22.89
CA THR A 116 9.50 0.76 -23.68
C THR A 116 10.56 1.68 -23.09
N PRO A 117 11.64 2.00 -23.81
CA PRO A 117 12.58 2.99 -23.32
C PRO A 117 11.87 4.34 -23.26
N SER A 118 11.53 4.78 -22.05
CA SER A 118 11.17 6.17 -21.77
C SER A 118 12.43 7.01 -21.89
N SER A 119 12.82 7.33 -23.11
CA SER A 119 13.86 8.31 -23.40
C SER A 119 13.41 9.11 -24.61
N PRO A 120 13.12 10.42 -24.49
CA PRO A 120 13.06 11.26 -25.67
C PRO A 120 14.49 11.31 -26.20
N ARG A 121 14.77 10.60 -27.30
CA ARG A 121 15.97 10.84 -28.08
C ARG A 121 15.90 12.28 -28.55
N ARG A 122 16.84 13.11 -28.11
CA ARG A 122 17.12 14.40 -28.75
C ARG A 122 17.63 14.08 -30.14
N ASP A 123 16.77 14.21 -31.14
CA ASP A 123 17.20 14.23 -32.53
C ASP A 123 17.97 15.53 -32.75
N ASN A 124 19.30 15.42 -32.80
CA ASN A 124 20.15 16.49 -33.27
C ASN A 124 20.04 16.54 -34.80
N ALA A 125 19.02 17.25 -35.29
CA ALA A 125 18.93 17.65 -36.69
C ALA A 125 19.11 19.17 -36.76
N ALA A 126 20.23 19.59 -37.33
CA ALA A 126 20.55 20.96 -37.63
C ALA A 126 19.51 21.59 -38.58
N SER A 127 18.97 22.77 -38.22
CA SER A 127 19.00 23.98 -39.07
C SER A 127 18.12 25.13 -38.53
N ALA A 128 18.75 26.30 -38.42
CA ALA A 128 18.23 27.66 -38.66
C ALA A 128 17.27 28.36 -37.65
N GLY A 129 17.75 29.47 -37.09
CA GLY A 129 16.93 30.68 -36.81
C GLY A 129 16.99 31.23 -35.38
N PRO A 130 17.37 32.51 -35.14
CA PRO A 130 17.61 33.06 -33.81
C PRO A 130 16.41 33.86 -33.28
N VAL A 131 16.16 33.80 -31.96
CA VAL A 131 15.57 34.93 -31.21
C VAL A 131 16.10 34.93 -29.77
N ALA A 132 16.43 36.14 -29.32
CA ALA A 132 17.06 36.46 -28.05
C ALA A 132 16.11 36.35 -26.86
N GLY A 133 16.68 36.13 -25.66
CA GLY A 133 16.08 36.60 -24.41
C GLY A 133 16.12 35.62 -23.25
N GLY A 134 17.07 35.84 -22.33
CA GLY A 134 16.77 35.89 -20.90
C GLY A 134 16.91 34.62 -20.05
N ALA A 135 17.52 34.83 -18.88
CA ALA A 135 17.54 34.00 -17.67
C ALA A 135 18.45 32.76 -17.68
N ALA A 136 19.70 32.97 -17.26
CA ALA A 136 20.55 31.93 -16.69
C ALA A 136 19.95 31.43 -15.36
N GLY A 137 19.10 30.41 -15.44
CA GLY A 137 18.78 29.56 -14.30
C GLY A 137 19.85 28.47 -14.23
N SER A 138 20.82 28.61 -13.32
CA SER A 138 21.78 27.54 -13.02
C SER A 138 20.99 26.30 -12.62
N SER A 139 21.02 25.25 -13.45
CA SER A 139 20.50 23.95 -13.07
C SER A 139 21.37 23.44 -11.92
N LEU A 140 20.84 23.51 -10.70
CA LEU A 140 21.38 22.81 -9.55
C LEU A 140 21.39 21.32 -9.94
N GLY A 141 22.57 20.80 -10.24
CA GLY A 141 22.78 19.37 -10.44
C GLY A 141 22.27 18.66 -9.20
N ARG A 142 21.27 17.79 -9.38
CA ARG A 142 20.77 16.94 -8.29
C ARG A 142 21.96 16.13 -7.79
N THR A 143 22.34 16.40 -6.55
CA THR A 143 23.36 15.66 -5.83
C THR A 143 22.99 14.18 -5.86
N GLU A 144 23.85 13.38 -6.43
CA GLU A 144 23.80 11.93 -6.36
C GLU A 144 23.68 11.46 -4.89
N SER A 145 22.69 10.61 -4.69
CA SER A 145 22.37 9.83 -3.48
C SER A 145 23.59 9.53 -2.60
N CYS A 146 23.50 9.84 -1.30
CA CYS A 146 24.44 9.40 -0.26
C CYS A 146 24.32 7.89 0.04
N PHE A 147 24.45 7.05 -0.98
CA PHE A 147 24.44 5.60 -0.82
C PHE A 147 25.76 4.99 -1.31
N ALA A 148 26.85 5.33 -0.62
CA ALA A 148 28.07 4.51 -0.60
C ALA A 148 29.00 5.00 0.51
N ALA A 149 28.99 4.31 1.66
CA ALA A 149 30.17 3.98 2.46
C ALA A 149 29.76 3.29 3.78
N LEU A 150 29.23 2.08 3.68
CA LEU A 150 29.26 1.11 4.78
C LEU A 150 29.43 -0.29 4.17
N VAL A 151 30.61 -0.58 3.67
CA VAL A 151 31.28 -1.89 3.76
C VAL A 151 32.73 -1.71 3.27
N ASP A 152 33.64 -1.52 4.21
CA ASP A 152 35.00 -2.06 4.09
C ASP A 152 35.43 -2.46 5.50
N VAL A 153 35.22 -3.75 5.78
CA VAL A 153 35.92 -4.49 6.84
C VAL A 153 36.97 -5.30 6.11
N GLU A 154 38.23 -4.88 6.23
CA GLU A 154 39.40 -5.77 6.35
C GLU A 154 40.58 -5.00 6.98
#